data_AF-A0A6I1WTT2-F1
#
_entry.id   AF-A0A6I1WTT2-F1
#
_cell.length_a   1.000
_cell.length_b   1.000
_cell.length_c   1.000
_cell.angle_alpha   90.00
_cell.angle_beta   90.00
_cell.angle_gamma   90.00
#
_symmetry.space_group_name_H-M   'P 1'
#
loop_
_entity.id
_entity.type
_entity.pdbx_description
1 polymer ?
#
loop_
_entity_poly.entity_id
_entity_poly.type
_entity_poly.pdbx_seq_one_letter_code
_entity_poly.pdbx_strand_id
1 'polypeptide(L)'
;MKKTSPASIDFVPEGSAIDTLVLDRAAADRALDFYLPDTSMLDVSPSAITTLKDSANLQAALSCASDLLRCAARSANEVSNALNGVQRDHALLIINRVEKARQYIENSLMGLTASWEMIPGQTDWQATK
;
A
#
# COMPACT_ATOMS: atom_id res chain seq x y z
N MET A 1 38.14 28.24 -58.31
CA MET A 1 38.01 27.02 -57.49
C MET A 1 37.61 27.43 -56.07
N LYS A 2 36.45 26.96 -55.58
CA LYS A 2 36.13 26.53 -54.19
C LYS A 2 36.87 27.26 -53.05
N LYS A 3 36.24 27.94 -52.08
CA LYS A 3 35.32 27.43 -51.03
C LYS A 3 35.03 28.59 -50.04
N THR A 4 33.76 28.90 -49.76
CA THR A 4 32.97 28.58 -48.54
C THR A 4 32.82 29.77 -47.59
N SER A 5 31.62 30.34 -47.63
CA SER A 5 31.01 31.11 -46.55
C SER A 5 31.00 30.28 -45.26
N PRO A 6 31.43 30.81 -44.10
CA PRO A 6 31.08 30.21 -42.83
C PRO A 6 29.62 30.58 -42.54
N ALA A 7 28.75 29.57 -42.64
CA ALA A 7 27.38 29.63 -42.18
C ALA A 7 27.36 30.05 -40.71
N SER A 8 26.45 30.98 -40.38
CA SER A 8 26.07 31.28 -39.02
C SER A 8 25.81 29.99 -38.27
N ILE A 9 26.52 29.79 -37.16
CA ILE A 9 26.18 28.77 -36.19
C ILE A 9 24.95 29.31 -35.49
N ASP A 10 23.78 28.89 -35.96
CA ASP A 10 22.55 29.05 -35.19
C ASP A 10 22.76 28.30 -33.88
N PHE A 11 22.88 29.08 -32.80
CA PHE A 11 22.87 28.60 -31.44
C PHE A 11 21.50 27.94 -31.21
N VAL A 12 21.45 26.62 -31.37
CA VAL A 12 20.34 25.80 -30.91
C VAL A 12 20.32 25.93 -29.39
N PRO A 13 19.26 26.44 -28.76
CA PRO A 13 19.20 26.49 -27.32
C PRO A 13 19.09 25.05 -26.82
N GLU A 14 20.17 24.57 -26.21
CA GLU A 14 20.25 23.35 -25.43
C GLU A 14 19.39 23.52 -24.16
N GLY A 15 18.08 23.46 -24.34
CA GLY A 15 17.09 23.68 -23.29
C GLY A 15 15.86 22.79 -23.42
N SER A 16 15.95 21.67 -24.15
CA SER A 16 14.78 20.83 -24.50
C SER A 16 14.92 19.34 -24.10
N ALA A 17 16.08 18.89 -23.61
CA ALA A 17 16.28 17.48 -23.28
C ALA A 17 15.63 17.04 -21.97
N ILE A 18 15.37 17.96 -21.03
CA ILE A 18 14.68 17.64 -19.77
C ILE A 18 13.14 17.63 -19.99
N ASP A 19 12.65 18.43 -20.93
CA ASP A 19 11.21 18.59 -21.23
C ASP A 19 10.64 17.41 -22.03
N THR A 20 11.50 16.69 -22.76
CA THR A 20 11.14 15.46 -23.50
C THR A 20 11.06 14.22 -22.60
N LEU A 21 11.61 14.27 -21.38
CA LEU A 21 11.45 13.23 -20.36
C LEU A 21 10.16 13.38 -19.55
N VAL A 22 9.50 14.53 -19.63
CA VAL A 22 8.08 14.68 -19.26
C VAL A 22 7.27 14.11 -20.42
N LEU A 23 7.42 12.81 -20.66
CA LEU A 23 6.45 12.03 -21.41
C LEU A 23 5.09 12.40 -20.85
N ASP A 24 4.21 12.92 -21.72
CA ASP A 24 2.84 13.28 -21.38
C ASP A 24 2.27 12.12 -20.57
N ARG A 25 2.07 12.33 -19.27
CA ARG A 25 1.62 11.29 -18.36
C ARG A 25 0.32 10.68 -18.87
N ALA A 26 -0.53 11.48 -19.52
CA ALA A 26 -1.73 10.99 -20.17
C ALA A 26 -1.45 10.13 -21.42
N ALA A 27 -0.35 10.34 -22.14
CA ALA A 27 0.08 9.45 -23.23
C ALA A 27 0.67 8.14 -22.70
N ALA A 28 1.44 8.20 -21.60
CA ALA A 28 1.96 7.01 -20.92
C ALA A 28 0.82 6.16 -20.34
N ASP A 29 -0.15 6.79 -19.66
CA ASP A 29 -1.33 6.11 -19.11
C ASP A 29 -2.18 5.48 -20.23
N ARG A 30 -2.41 6.20 -21.34
CA ARG A 30 -3.10 5.65 -22.53
C ARG A 30 -2.37 4.45 -23.15
N ALA A 31 -1.04 4.49 -23.22
CA ALA A 31 -0.27 3.36 -23.72
C ALA A 31 -0.33 2.18 -22.75
N LEU A 32 -0.29 2.43 -21.45
CA LEU A 32 -0.41 1.43 -20.40
C LEU A 32 -1.77 0.72 -20.51
N ASP A 33 -2.86 1.47 -20.60
CA ASP A 33 -4.24 0.95 -20.80
C ASP A 33 -4.39 0.16 -22.11
N PHE A 34 -3.70 0.56 -23.18
CA PHE A 34 -3.78 -0.12 -24.47
C PHE A 34 -3.02 -1.46 -24.50
N TYR A 35 -1.88 -1.53 -23.83
CA TYR A 35 -0.99 -2.70 -23.88
C TYR A 35 -1.16 -3.67 -22.72
N LEU A 36 -1.70 -3.23 -21.58
CA LEU A 36 -2.02 -4.13 -20.47
C LEU A 36 -3.47 -4.59 -20.59
N PRO A 37 -3.71 -5.92 -20.55
CA PRO A 37 -5.07 -6.43 -20.42
C PRO A 37 -5.72 -5.83 -19.17
N ASP A 38 -7.03 -5.59 -19.22
CA ASP A 38 -7.81 -5.28 -18.02
C ASP A 38 -7.52 -6.38 -16.98
N THR A 39 -6.66 -6.07 -16.02
CA THR A 39 -6.59 -6.83 -14.77
C THR A 39 -7.82 -6.43 -13.99
N SER A 40 -8.99 -6.78 -14.52
CA SER A 40 -10.23 -6.88 -13.76
C SER A 40 -9.94 -7.91 -12.70
N MET A 41 -9.41 -7.38 -11.59
CA MET A 41 -9.06 -7.98 -10.33
C MET A 41 -8.91 -9.48 -10.46
N LEU A 42 -7.70 -9.90 -10.84
CA LEU A 42 -7.06 -11.16 -10.46
C LEU A 42 -7.99 -11.94 -9.53
N ASP A 43 -8.86 -12.75 -10.15
CA ASP A 43 -10.06 -13.34 -9.57
C ASP A 43 -9.78 -13.59 -8.09
N VAL A 44 -10.22 -12.65 -7.23
CA VAL A 44 -9.99 -12.76 -5.79
C VAL A 44 -10.95 -13.83 -5.39
N SER A 45 -10.56 -15.07 -5.71
CA SER A 45 -11.34 -16.23 -5.48
C SER A 45 -11.67 -16.14 -3.99
N PRO A 46 -12.94 -16.28 -3.60
CA PRO A 46 -13.26 -16.42 -2.18
C PRO A 46 -12.40 -17.53 -1.54
N SER A 47 -11.82 -18.43 -2.35
CA SER A 47 -10.80 -19.40 -1.95
C SER A 47 -9.51 -18.79 -1.37
N ALA A 48 -9.04 -17.62 -1.80
CA ALA A 48 -7.86 -16.96 -1.21
C ALA A 48 -8.12 -16.47 0.22
N ILE A 49 -9.38 -16.17 0.54
CA ILE A 49 -9.84 -15.91 1.92
C ILE A 49 -9.99 -17.24 2.70
N THR A 50 -10.16 -18.38 2.00
CA THR A 50 -10.27 -19.71 2.64
C THR A 50 -8.94 -20.37 3.02
N THR A 51 -7.78 -19.83 2.65
CA THR A 51 -6.48 -20.33 3.17
C THR A 51 -6.26 -19.97 4.64
N LEU A 52 -7.23 -19.31 5.30
CA LEU A 52 -7.26 -19.18 6.76
C LEU A 52 -7.65 -20.50 7.47
N LYS A 53 -8.04 -21.53 6.72
CA LYS A 53 -8.52 -22.81 7.26
C LYS A 53 -7.50 -23.59 8.12
N ASP A 54 -6.23 -23.19 8.13
CA ASP A 54 -5.17 -23.81 8.95
C ASP A 54 -4.69 -22.97 10.15
N SER A 55 -5.25 -21.79 10.42
CA SER A 55 -4.92 -21.07 11.66
C SER A 55 -5.72 -21.68 12.82
N ALA A 56 -5.36 -22.89 13.26
CA ALA A 56 -5.89 -23.47 14.50
C ALA A 56 -5.64 -22.55 15.72
N ASN A 57 -4.74 -21.57 15.59
CA ASN A 57 -4.48 -20.52 16.56
C ASN A 57 -5.12 -19.18 16.16
N LEU A 58 -6.13 -18.76 16.93
CA LEU A 58 -6.75 -17.43 16.81
C LEU A 58 -5.71 -16.29 16.80
N GLN A 59 -4.65 -16.42 17.61
CA GLN A 59 -3.58 -15.43 17.69
C GLN A 59 -2.84 -15.24 16.35
N ALA A 60 -2.48 -16.30 15.64
CA ALA A 60 -1.76 -16.15 14.37
C ALA A 60 -2.71 -15.74 13.24
N ALA A 61 -3.99 -16.13 13.30
CA ALA A 61 -5.02 -15.61 12.41
C ALA A 61 -5.11 -14.08 12.50
N LEU A 62 -5.18 -13.55 13.73
CA LEU A 62 -5.25 -12.11 14.00
C LEU A 62 -3.96 -11.39 13.60
N SER A 63 -2.79 -11.98 13.88
CA SER A 63 -1.50 -11.44 13.44
C SER A 63 -1.43 -11.33 11.91
N CYS A 64 -1.81 -12.40 11.20
CA CYS A 64 -1.85 -12.42 9.73
C CYS A 64 -2.83 -11.38 9.17
N ALA A 65 -4.02 -11.26 9.77
CA ALA A 65 -4.99 -10.23 9.40
C ALA A 65 -4.44 -8.81 9.59
N SER A 66 -3.70 -8.55 10.67
CA SER A 66 -3.04 -7.25 10.92
C SER A 66 -2.01 -6.92 9.84
N ASP A 67 -1.19 -7.89 9.45
CA ASP A 67 -0.21 -7.76 8.36
C ASP A 67 -0.87 -7.50 7.01
N LEU A 68 -1.96 -8.22 6.69
CA LEU A 68 -2.73 -8.01 5.47
C LEU A 68 -3.32 -6.60 5.41
N LEU A 69 -3.85 -6.09 6.52
CA LEU A 69 -4.38 -4.73 6.59
C LEU A 69 -3.28 -3.68 6.45
N ARG A 70 -2.08 -3.93 6.99
CA ARG A 70 -0.91 -3.06 6.79
C ARG A 70 -0.49 -3.00 5.32
N CYS A 71 -0.48 -4.14 4.63
CA CYS A 71 -0.22 -4.20 3.19
C CYS A 71 -1.30 -3.46 2.40
N ALA A 72 -2.58 -3.68 2.70
CA ALA A 72 -3.70 -3.00 2.06
C ALA A 72 -3.64 -1.48 2.23
N ALA A 73 -3.31 -0.99 3.44
CA ALA A 73 -3.15 0.44 3.71
C ALA A 73 -2.00 1.05 2.89
N ARG A 74 -0.87 0.34 2.77
CA ARG A 74 0.25 0.77 1.94
C ARG A 74 -0.15 0.90 0.47
N SER A 75 -0.77 -0.13 -0.10
CA SER A 75 -1.21 -0.14 -1.50
C SER A 75 -2.27 0.94 -1.75
N ALA A 76 -3.22 1.14 -0.82
CA ALA A 76 -4.19 2.22 -0.92
C ALA A 76 -3.54 3.61 -0.85
N ASN A 77 -2.48 3.78 -0.05
CA ASN A 77 -1.72 5.04 0.02
C ASN A 77 -1.01 5.33 -1.31
N GLU A 78 -0.35 4.32 -1.89
CA GLU A 78 0.28 4.40 -3.22
C GLU A 78 -0.73 4.80 -4.30
N VAL A 79 -1.91 4.15 -4.33
CA VAL A 79 -3.01 4.51 -5.25
C VAL A 79 -3.53 5.93 -4.98
N SER A 80 -3.72 6.31 -3.71
CA SER A 80 -4.21 7.65 -3.36
C SER A 80 -3.28 8.76 -3.87
N ASN A 81 -1.97 8.51 -3.92
CA ASN A 81 -0.96 9.45 -4.42
C ASN A 81 -1.02 9.65 -5.94
N ALA A 82 -1.63 8.73 -6.67
CA ALA A 82 -1.94 8.92 -8.09
C ALA A 82 -3.27 9.64 -8.34
N LEU A 83 -4.16 9.71 -7.33
CA LEU A 83 -5.48 10.35 -7.43
C LEU A 83 -5.45 11.83 -7.01
N ASN A 84 -6.43 12.60 -7.49
CA ASN A 84 -6.62 14.01 -7.15
C ASN A 84 -8.08 14.33 -6.79
N GLY A 85 -8.31 15.41 -6.04
CA GLY A 85 -9.65 15.90 -5.68
C GLY A 85 -10.46 14.89 -4.87
N VAL A 86 -11.77 14.82 -5.15
CA VAL A 86 -12.74 13.98 -4.40
C VAL A 86 -12.36 12.50 -4.38
N GLN A 87 -11.74 11.98 -5.44
CA GLN A 87 -11.29 10.59 -5.50
C GLN A 87 -10.16 10.30 -4.52
N ARG A 88 -9.21 11.24 -4.37
CA ARG A 88 -8.16 11.16 -3.36
C ARG A 88 -8.75 11.21 -1.95
N ASP A 89 -9.72 12.08 -1.70
CA ASP A 89 -10.39 12.17 -0.40
C ASP A 89 -11.10 10.85 -0.03
N HIS A 90 -11.77 10.21 -0.99
CA HIS A 90 -12.35 8.88 -0.78
C HIS A 90 -11.29 7.81 -0.49
N ALA A 91 -10.16 7.82 -1.20
CA ALA A 91 -9.06 6.89 -0.94
C ALA A 91 -8.46 7.08 0.46
N LEU A 92 -8.27 8.34 0.90
CA LEU A 92 -7.82 8.66 2.25
C LEU A 92 -8.81 8.21 3.34
N LEU A 93 -10.12 8.34 3.08
CA LEU A 93 -11.17 7.81 3.96
C LEU A 93 -11.08 6.28 4.09
N ILE A 94 -10.83 5.57 2.98
CA ILE A 94 -10.66 4.11 2.97
C ILE A 94 -9.42 3.72 3.78
N ILE A 95 -8.27 4.38 3.56
CA ILE A 95 -7.05 4.15 4.34
C ILE A 95 -7.35 4.29 5.84
N ASN A 96 -7.99 5.38 6.25
CA ASN A 96 -8.38 5.58 7.64
C ASN A 96 -9.29 4.45 8.19
N ARG A 97 -10.20 3.91 7.38
CA ARG A 97 -11.03 2.75 7.79
C ARG A 97 -10.20 1.48 7.97
N VAL A 98 -9.25 1.22 7.07
CA VAL A 98 -8.32 0.08 7.17
C VAL A 98 -7.45 0.18 8.43
N GLU A 99 -6.91 1.37 8.69
CA GLU A 99 -6.09 1.66 9.88
C GLU A 99 -6.89 1.40 11.18
N LYS A 100 -8.14 1.88 11.25
CA LYS A 100 -9.04 1.62 12.39
C LYS A 100 -9.34 0.13 12.55
N ALA A 101 -9.63 -0.59 11.47
CA ALA A 101 -9.85 -2.03 11.50
C ALA A 101 -8.63 -2.78 12.06
N ARG A 102 -7.42 -2.38 11.63
CA ARG A 102 -6.18 -2.96 12.16
C ARG A 102 -6.04 -2.70 13.66
N GLN A 103 -6.35 -1.49 14.13
CA GLN A 103 -6.30 -1.18 15.56
C GLN A 103 -7.26 -2.04 16.40
N TYR A 104 -8.47 -2.33 15.90
CA TYR A 104 -9.38 -3.26 16.57
C TYR A 104 -8.81 -4.68 16.67
N ILE A 105 -8.15 -5.16 15.63
CA ILE A 105 -7.47 -6.47 15.62
C ILE A 105 -6.30 -6.49 16.59
N GLU A 106 -5.46 -5.46 16.60
CA GLU A 106 -4.33 -5.35 17.53
C GLU A 106 -4.82 -5.34 18.99
N ASN A 107 -5.89 -4.58 19.28
CA ASN A 107 -6.50 -4.58 20.61
C ASN A 107 -7.05 -5.97 20.99
N SER A 108 -7.61 -6.71 20.03
CA SER A 108 -8.10 -8.08 20.25
C SER A 108 -6.94 -9.04 20.53
N LEU A 109 -5.81 -8.86 19.84
CA LEU A 109 -4.58 -9.61 20.06
C LEU A 109 -4.01 -9.36 21.46
N MET A 110 -3.91 -8.09 21.86
CA MET A 110 -3.50 -7.70 23.21
C MET A 110 -4.43 -8.25 24.30
N GLY A 111 -5.74 -8.28 24.05
CA GLY A 111 -6.71 -8.87 24.97
C GLY A 111 -6.52 -10.38 25.15
N LEU A 112 -6.19 -11.09 24.07
CA LEU A 112 -5.88 -12.52 24.12
C LEU A 112 -4.58 -12.78 24.90
N THR A 113 -3.58 -11.91 24.77
CA THR A 113 -2.31 -12.05 25.51
C THR A 113 -2.45 -11.65 26.98
N ALA A 114 -3.21 -10.61 27.30
CA ALA A 114 -3.42 -10.18 28.68
C ALA A 114 -4.25 -11.20 29.49
N SER A 115 -5.15 -11.95 28.83
CA SER A 115 -6.02 -12.93 29.50
C SER A 115 -5.25 -14.06 30.21
N TRP A 116 -4.02 -14.38 29.80
CA TRP A 116 -3.23 -15.42 30.46
C TRP A 116 -2.22 -14.86 31.48
N GLU A 117 -1.90 -13.57 31.43
CA GLU A 117 -1.08 -12.90 32.46
C GLU A 117 -1.89 -12.59 33.73
N MET A 118 -3.22 -12.62 33.66
CA MET A 118 -4.12 -12.31 34.75
C MET A 118 -4.60 -13.57 35.52
N ILE A 119 -3.72 -14.53 35.82
CA ILE A 119 -4.04 -15.62 36.77
C ILE A 119 -3.98 -15.07 38.21
N PRO A 120 -5.11 -14.97 38.94
CA PRO A 120 -5.10 -14.60 40.35
C PRO A 120 -4.66 -15.81 41.17
N GLY A 121 -3.35 -15.91 41.42
CA GLY A 121 -2.78 -16.99 42.24
C GLY A 121 -1.28 -16.90 42.50
N GLN A 122 -0.59 -15.89 41.97
CA GLN A 122 0.88 -15.76 42.06
C GLN A 122 1.34 -14.52 42.82
N THR A 123 0.56 -14.06 43.80
CA THR A 123 1.06 -13.14 44.82
C THR A 123 0.49 -13.53 46.18
N ASP A 124 1.34 -14.14 46.99
CA ASP A 124 1.33 -14.15 48.46
C ASP A 124 1.38 -15.55 49.12
N TRP A 125 2.50 -16.26 48.94
CA TRP A 125 2.90 -17.38 49.80
C TRP A 125 4.01 -16.99 50.78
N GLN A 126 4.26 -15.70 51.01
CA GLN A 126 5.36 -15.24 51.88
C GLN A 126 4.88 -14.58 53.19
N ALA A 127 3.58 -14.52 53.47
CA ALA A 127 3.07 -14.04 54.75
C ALA A 127 2.78 -15.17 55.76
N THR A 128 3.76 -16.03 56.08
CA THR A 128 3.74 -16.82 57.33
C THR A 128 5.13 -16.94 57.93
N LYS A 129 5.52 -15.97 58.77
CA LYS A 129 6.35 -16.19 59.96
C LYS A 129 6.03 -15.13 61.01
#